data_AF-A0A3N5I2F4-F1
#
_entry.id   AF-A0A3N5I2F4-F1
#
_cell.length_a   1.000
_cell.length_b   1.000
_cell.length_c   1.000
_cell.angle_alpha   90.00
_cell.angle_beta   90.00
_cell.angle_gamma   90.00
#
_symmetry.space_group_name_H-M   'P 1'
#
loop_
_entity.id
_entity.type
_entity.pdbx_description
1 polymer ?
#
loop_
_entity_poly.entity_id
_entity_poly.type
_entity_poly.pdbx_seq_one_letter_code
_entity_poly.pdbx_strand_id
1 'polypeptide(L)'
;MTPTGPTAGRHAPGPPVPWHSRLFAAVSFYPTLLWNCLLGRWLRVRNWWDPIDPLVFVGGYPFAVDAARLHALGVRAVVNTCAEYAGPEQEYARLGIEQLRIPTTDFTHPQLADVQRAVEFAQDHVRQGEGVYIHCKAGRARSATVALCWLIQYR
;
A
#
# COMPACT_ATOMS: atom_id res chain seq x y z
N MET A 1 -1.65 -5.86 41.13
CA MET A 1 -0.66 -5.62 40.06
C MET A 1 -1.44 -5.45 38.77
N THR A 2 -1.72 -4.21 38.39
CA THR A 2 -2.40 -3.85 37.14
C THR A 2 -1.41 -3.91 35.98
N PRO A 3 -1.73 -4.58 34.86
CA PRO A 3 -0.84 -4.60 33.70
C PRO A 3 -0.93 -3.26 32.97
N THR A 4 0.18 -2.53 32.93
CA THR A 4 0.38 -1.34 32.10
C THR A 4 0.46 -1.77 30.64
N GLY A 5 -0.56 -1.41 29.85
CA GLY A 5 -0.55 -1.60 28.40
C GLY A 5 0.55 -0.78 27.70
N PRO A 6 1.00 -1.19 26.51
CA PRO A 6 2.09 -0.52 25.82
C PRO A 6 1.67 0.88 25.36
N THR A 7 2.47 1.87 25.75
CA THR A 7 2.33 3.26 25.33
C THR A 7 2.56 3.37 23.82
N ALA A 8 1.50 3.69 23.07
CA ALA A 8 1.61 4.10 21.68
C ALA A 8 2.45 5.38 21.59
N GLY A 9 3.74 5.22 21.25
CA GLY A 9 4.65 6.34 21.03
C GLY A 9 4.13 7.19 19.87
N ARG A 10 3.76 8.43 20.14
CA ARG A 10 3.46 9.41 19.08
C ARG A 10 4.77 9.75 18.40
N HIS A 11 4.98 9.18 17.22
CA HIS A 11 6.11 9.50 16.37
C HIS A 11 5.98 10.96 15.89
N ALA A 12 7.06 11.73 16.01
CA ALA A 12 7.10 13.07 15.44
C ALA A 12 6.98 12.96 13.90
N PRO A 13 6.11 13.76 13.25
CA PRO A 13 6.03 13.77 11.80
C PRO A 13 7.39 14.18 11.22
N GLY A 14 7.82 13.48 10.18
CA GLY A 14 9.01 13.85 9.41
C GLY A 14 8.89 15.27 8.82
N PRO A 15 9.99 15.83 8.29
CA PRO A 15 9.97 17.17 7.73
C PRO A 15 8.88 17.30 6.66
N PRO A 16 8.16 18.43 6.61
CA PRO A 16 7.06 18.60 5.67
C PRO A 16 7.58 18.52 4.24
N VAL A 17 6.92 17.71 3.42
CA VAL A 17 7.21 17.63 1.98
C VAL A 17 7.07 19.02 1.36
N PRO A 18 8.07 19.51 0.61
CA PRO A 18 8.02 20.82 -0.02
C PRO A 18 6.80 21.01 -0.93
N TRP A 19 6.27 22.24 -0.98
CA TRP A 19 5.06 22.56 -1.75
C TRP A 19 5.21 22.23 -3.25
N HIS A 20 6.40 22.42 -3.82
CA HIS A 20 6.67 22.15 -5.23
C HIS A 20 6.60 20.64 -5.54
N SER A 21 7.03 19.77 -4.61
CA SER A 21 6.92 18.32 -4.76
C SER A 21 5.46 17.87 -4.77
N ARG A 22 4.63 18.47 -3.91
CA ARG A 22 3.18 18.22 -3.89
C ARG A 22 2.49 18.69 -5.17
N LEU A 23 2.86 19.88 -5.65
CA LEU A 23 2.34 20.41 -6.92
C LEU A 23 2.74 19.52 -8.10
N PHE A 24 4.00 19.11 -8.17
CA PHE A 24 4.49 18.19 -9.20
C PHE A 24 3.76 16.85 -9.15
N ALA A 25 3.59 16.26 -7.97
CA ALA A 25 2.84 15.02 -7.79
C ALA A 25 1.39 15.16 -8.27
N ALA A 26 0.72 16.28 -7.97
CA ALA A 26 -0.64 16.54 -8.40
C ALA A 26 -0.76 16.70 -9.93
N VAL A 27 0.08 17.53 -10.55
CA VAL A 27 0.05 17.79 -12.00
C VAL A 27 0.41 16.54 -12.80
N SER A 28 1.42 15.79 -12.35
CA SER A 28 1.85 14.56 -13.02
C SER A 28 0.93 13.37 -12.73
N PHE A 29 -0.05 13.50 -11.82
CA PHE A 29 -0.82 12.37 -11.33
C PHE A 29 -1.55 11.64 -12.47
N TYR A 30 -2.47 12.33 -13.14
CA TYR A 30 -3.32 11.72 -14.17
C TYR A 30 -2.57 11.30 -15.44
N PRO A 31 -1.61 12.08 -15.98
CA PRO A 31 -0.85 11.66 -17.15
C PRO A 31 -0.04 10.38 -16.90
N THR A 32 0.68 10.31 -15.78
CA THR A 32 1.49 9.12 -15.45
C THR A 32 0.61 7.93 -15.05
N LEU A 33 -0.56 8.19 -14.45
CA LEU A 33 -1.55 7.16 -14.20
C LEU A 33 -2.07 6.55 -15.50
N LEU A 34 -2.49 7.38 -16.46
CA LEU A 34 -2.96 6.91 -17.77
C LEU A 34 -1.89 6.07 -18.46
N TRP A 35 -0.63 6.53 -18.43
CA TRP A 35 0.50 5.79 -18.96
C TRP A 35 0.68 4.41 -18.30
N ASN A 36 0.57 4.33 -16.96
CA ASN A 36 0.64 3.07 -16.25
C ASN A 36 -0.53 2.13 -16.61
N CYS A 37 -1.76 2.65 -16.69
CA CYS A 37 -2.93 1.88 -17.12
C CYS A 37 -2.79 1.36 -18.55
N LEU A 38 -2.29 2.21 -19.46
CA LEU A 38 -2.02 1.84 -20.85
C LEU A 38 -1.05 0.66 -20.91
N LEU A 39 0.08 0.74 -20.20
CA LEU A 39 1.09 -0.32 -20.23
C LEU A 39 0.67 -1.61 -19.51
N GLY A 40 0.04 -1.47 -18.33
CA GLY A 40 -0.26 -2.62 -17.46
C GLY A 40 -1.60 -3.29 -17.73
N ARG A 41 -2.66 -2.51 -18.00
CA ARG A 41 -4.02 -3.05 -18.15
C ARG A 41 -4.42 -3.24 -19.61
N TRP A 42 -4.07 -2.29 -20.48
CA TRP A 42 -4.49 -2.34 -21.89
C TRP A 42 -3.49 -3.11 -22.76
N LEU A 43 -2.24 -2.66 -22.83
CA LEU A 43 -1.20 -3.32 -23.62
C LEU A 43 -0.65 -4.58 -22.96
N ARG A 44 -0.94 -4.81 -21.67
CA ARG A 44 -0.51 -5.98 -20.89
C ARG A 44 1.00 -6.28 -20.99
N VAL A 45 1.80 -5.23 -21.20
CA VAL A 45 3.27 -5.33 -21.25
C VAL A 45 3.84 -5.60 -19.85
N ARG A 46 3.06 -5.31 -18.81
CA ARG A 46 3.44 -5.47 -17.41
C ARG A 46 2.26 -6.01 -16.61
N ASN A 47 2.54 -6.83 -15.61
CA ASN A 47 1.54 -7.20 -14.62
C ASN A 47 1.14 -5.98 -13.79
N TRP A 48 -0.14 -5.90 -13.39
CA TRP A 48 -0.62 -4.82 -12.53
C TRP A 48 -0.24 -5.04 -11.06
N TRP A 49 -0.13 -6.31 -10.68
CA TRP A 49 0.40 -6.77 -9.41
C TRP A 49 1.12 -8.10 -9.61
N ASP A 50 2.06 -8.38 -8.71
CA ASP A 50 2.84 -9.61 -8.69
C ASP A 50 2.84 -10.19 -7.27
N PRO A 51 2.72 -11.53 -7.11
CA PRO A 51 2.96 -12.19 -5.83
C PRO A 51 4.45 -12.18 -5.54
N ILE A 52 4.83 -11.78 -4.32
CA ILE A 52 6.21 -11.84 -3.82
C ILE A 52 6.41 -12.96 -2.79
N ASP A 53 5.30 -13.48 -2.26
CA ASP A 53 5.19 -14.57 -1.29
C ASP A 53 3.79 -15.21 -1.48
N PRO A 54 3.51 -16.45 -1.01
CA PRO A 54 2.19 -17.06 -1.20
C PRO A 54 1.00 -16.22 -0.73
N LEU A 55 1.20 -15.37 0.29
CA LEU A 55 0.15 -14.50 0.85
C LEU A 55 0.42 -13.01 0.66
N VAL A 56 1.52 -12.60 0.01
CA VAL A 56 1.86 -11.17 -0.13
C VAL A 56 2.00 -10.77 -1.59
N PHE A 57 1.29 -9.71 -1.94
CA PHE A 57 1.19 -9.19 -3.30
C PHE A 57 1.61 -7.72 -3.32
N VAL A 58 2.33 -7.32 -4.37
CA VAL A 58 2.74 -5.92 -4.59
C VAL A 58 2.16 -5.44 -5.92
N GLY A 59 1.58 -4.24 -5.96
CA GLY A 59 1.03 -3.73 -7.21
C GLY A 59 0.64 -2.26 -7.25
N GLY A 60 0.06 -1.87 -8.39
CA GLY A 60 -0.52 -0.56 -8.61
C GLY A 60 -1.79 -0.32 -7.80
N TYR A 61 -2.25 0.93 -7.71
CA TYR A 61 -3.45 1.20 -6.92
C TYR A 61 -4.66 0.43 -7.50
N PRO A 62 -5.50 -0.17 -6.64
CA PRO A 62 -6.65 -0.96 -7.07
C PRO A 62 -7.84 -0.05 -7.35
N PHE A 63 -8.63 -0.39 -8.36
CA PHE A 63 -9.93 0.24 -8.59
C PHE A 63 -11.02 -0.53 -7.84
N ALA A 64 -12.22 0.03 -7.72
CA ALA A 64 -13.36 -0.66 -7.09
C ALA A 64 -13.62 -2.06 -7.68
N VAL A 65 -13.48 -2.19 -9.01
CA VAL A 65 -13.62 -3.48 -9.72
C VAL A 65 -12.55 -4.51 -9.34
N ASP A 66 -11.39 -4.07 -8.87
CA ASP A 66 -10.29 -4.94 -8.47
C ASP A 66 -10.48 -5.50 -7.06
N ALA A 67 -11.26 -4.84 -6.20
CA ALA A 67 -11.48 -5.27 -4.82
C ALA A 67 -12.05 -6.69 -4.73
N ALA A 68 -13.02 -7.02 -5.59
CA ALA A 68 -13.59 -8.37 -5.67
C ALA A 68 -12.54 -9.41 -6.13
N ARG A 69 -11.66 -9.03 -7.06
CA ARG A 69 -10.60 -9.91 -7.56
C ARG A 69 -9.51 -10.14 -6.50
N LEU A 70 -9.15 -9.11 -5.74
CA LEU A 70 -8.24 -9.22 -4.59
C LEU A 70 -8.85 -10.13 -3.52
N HIS A 71 -10.12 -9.94 -3.17
CA HIS A 71 -10.80 -10.79 -2.20
C HIS A 71 -10.81 -12.26 -2.62
N ALA A 72 -11.06 -12.54 -3.91
CA ALA A 72 -11.02 -13.89 -4.48
C ALA A 72 -9.61 -14.53 -4.46
N LEU A 73 -8.55 -13.72 -4.44
CA LEU A 73 -7.17 -14.19 -4.24
C LEU A 73 -6.83 -14.44 -2.76
N GLY A 74 -7.81 -14.34 -1.85
CA GLY A 74 -7.60 -14.52 -0.41
C GLY A 74 -7.12 -13.26 0.31
N VAL A 75 -7.07 -12.10 -0.38
CA VAL A 75 -6.68 -10.84 0.27
C VAL A 75 -7.74 -10.41 1.28
N ARG A 76 -7.30 -10.16 2.51
CA ARG A 76 -8.11 -9.55 3.59
C ARG A 76 -7.50 -8.27 4.12
N ALA A 77 -6.25 -7.97 3.77
CA ALA A 77 -5.57 -6.74 4.16
C ALA A 77 -5.00 -5.97 2.97
N VAL A 78 -5.09 -4.64 3.03
CA VAL A 78 -4.53 -3.72 2.04
C VAL A 78 -3.65 -2.69 2.73
N VAL A 79 -2.42 -2.54 2.26
CA VAL A 79 -1.53 -1.43 2.63
C VAL A 79 -1.52 -0.41 1.51
N ASN A 80 -2.10 0.77 1.77
CA ASN A 80 -2.16 1.87 0.83
C ASN A 80 -1.13 2.95 1.17
N THR A 81 -0.12 3.09 0.31
CA THR A 81 0.96 4.09 0.47
C THR A 81 0.68 5.44 -0.21
N CYS A 82 -0.47 5.62 -0.84
CA CYS A 82 -0.79 6.83 -1.59
C CYS A 82 -1.39 7.92 -0.70
N ALA A 83 -0.82 9.12 -0.74
CA ALA A 83 -1.47 10.30 -0.18
C ALA A 83 -2.62 10.79 -1.08
N GLU A 84 -2.49 10.60 -2.39
CA GLU A 84 -3.39 11.13 -3.42
C GLU A 84 -4.66 10.29 -3.61
N TYR A 85 -4.69 9.08 -3.05
CA TYR A 85 -5.73 8.09 -3.31
C TYR A 85 -6.11 7.33 -2.04
N ALA A 86 -7.39 7.35 -1.69
CA ALA A 86 -7.90 6.74 -0.46
C ALA A 86 -8.14 5.22 -0.55
N GLY A 87 -8.31 4.67 -1.75
CA GLY A 87 -8.81 3.30 -1.92
C GLY A 87 -10.30 3.27 -2.24
N PRO A 88 -10.82 2.15 -2.77
CA PRO A 88 -12.26 1.88 -2.85
C PRO A 88 -12.79 1.45 -1.46
N GLU A 89 -12.84 2.40 -0.52
CA GLU A 89 -13.14 2.12 0.90
C GLU A 89 -14.49 1.44 1.12
N GLN A 90 -15.50 1.77 0.30
CA GLN A 90 -16.84 1.16 0.40
C GLN A 90 -16.82 -0.31 0.00
N GLU A 91 -16.14 -0.65 -1.09
CA GLU A 91 -15.98 -2.02 -1.54
C GLU A 91 -15.16 -2.86 -0.56
N TYR A 92 -14.12 -2.27 0.04
CA TYR A 92 -13.35 -2.93 1.09
C TYR A 92 -14.19 -3.25 2.31
N ALA A 93 -14.97 -2.29 2.81
CA ALA A 93 -15.89 -2.52 3.91
C ALA A 93 -16.90 -3.63 3.59
N ARG A 94 -17.46 -3.64 2.37
CA ARG A 94 -18.41 -4.67 1.92
C ARG A 94 -17.79 -6.07 1.86
N LEU A 95 -16.51 -6.17 1.50
CA LEU A 95 -15.79 -7.43 1.35
C LEU A 95 -15.04 -7.85 2.62
N GLY A 96 -15.11 -7.08 3.70
CA GLY A 96 -14.35 -7.34 4.92
C GLY A 96 -12.83 -7.24 4.72
N ILE A 97 -12.39 -6.36 3.82
CA ILE A 97 -10.97 -6.07 3.62
C ILE A 97 -10.57 -4.92 4.54
N GLU A 98 -9.61 -5.16 5.43
CA GLU A 98 -9.02 -4.13 6.27
C GLU A 98 -7.97 -3.33 5.49
N GLN A 99 -8.02 -1.99 5.59
CA GLN A 99 -7.06 -1.12 4.93
C GLN A 99 -6.24 -0.33 5.95
N LEU A 100 -4.92 -0.48 5.89
CA LEU A 100 -3.97 0.42 6.52
C LEU A 100 -3.50 1.49 5.52
N ARG A 101 -3.72 2.76 5.86
CA ARG A 101 -3.22 3.91 5.08
C ARG A 101 -1.93 4.47 5.69
N ILE A 102 -0.87 4.50 4.88
CA ILE A 102 0.41 5.17 5.18
C ILE A 102 0.69 6.23 4.11
N PRO A 103 -0.04 7.37 4.15
CA PRO A 103 -0.08 8.31 3.04
C PRO A 103 1.29 8.94 2.78
N THR A 104 1.87 8.60 1.64
CA THR A 104 3.16 9.13 1.18
C THR A 104 2.95 9.84 -0.15
N THR A 105 3.44 11.07 -0.30
CA THR A 105 3.34 11.82 -1.57
C THR A 105 4.11 11.09 -2.67
N ASP A 106 3.57 11.08 -3.89
CA ASP A 106 4.24 10.47 -5.04
C ASP A 106 5.63 11.07 -5.26
N PHE A 107 6.58 10.25 -5.72
CA PHE A 107 8.01 10.59 -5.84
C PHE A 107 8.73 10.95 -4.52
N THR A 108 8.13 10.70 -3.36
CA THR A 108 8.78 10.82 -2.05
C THR A 108 8.86 9.47 -1.33
N HIS A 109 9.61 9.41 -0.22
CA HIS A 109 9.79 8.21 0.58
C HIS A 109 8.83 8.17 1.78
N PRO A 110 8.30 6.99 2.16
CA PRO A 110 7.53 6.84 3.39
C PRO A 110 8.44 7.04 4.62
N GLN A 111 7.86 7.46 5.74
CA GLN A 111 8.61 7.55 7.00
C GLN A 111 8.90 6.15 7.54
N LEU A 112 10.04 5.98 8.23
CA LEU A 112 10.43 4.68 8.77
C LEU A 112 9.35 4.09 9.70
N ALA A 113 8.76 4.91 10.55
CA ALA A 113 7.70 4.48 11.47
C ALA A 113 6.45 3.97 10.72
N ASP A 114 6.09 4.60 9.60
CA ASP A 114 4.98 4.16 8.76
C ASP A 114 5.30 2.84 8.07
N VAL A 115 6.54 2.67 7.59
CA VAL A 115 7.01 1.41 7.02
C VAL A 115 6.97 0.30 8.07
N GLN A 116 7.50 0.53 9.27
CA GLN A 116 7.45 -0.44 10.37
C GLN A 116 6.01 -0.85 10.70
N ARG A 117 5.11 0.13 10.81
CA ARG A 117 3.68 -0.15 11.04
C ARG A 117 3.06 -0.98 9.93
N ALA A 118 3.39 -0.69 8.67
CA ALA A 118 2.88 -1.43 7.53
C ALA A 118 3.44 -2.87 7.44
N VAL A 119 4.71 -3.05 7.82
CA VAL A 119 5.36 -4.36 7.90
C VAL A 119 4.71 -5.23 8.97
N GLU A 120 4.48 -4.69 10.17
CA GLU A 120 3.80 -5.43 11.25
C GLU A 120 2.35 -5.77 10.88
N PHE A 121 1.60 -4.79 10.35
CA PHE A 121 0.25 -5.02 9.86
C PHE A 121 0.19 -6.15 8.82
N ALA A 122 1.07 -6.11 7.82
CA ALA A 122 1.14 -7.18 6.83
C ALA A 122 1.45 -8.54 7.47
N GLN A 123 2.39 -8.57 8.40
CA GLN A 123 2.77 -9.82 9.07
C GLN A 123 1.65 -10.40 9.93
N ASP A 124 0.87 -9.57 10.61
CA ASP A 124 -0.22 -10.03 11.46
C ASP A 124 -1.33 -10.72 10.66
N HIS A 125 -1.64 -10.22 9.46
CA HIS A 125 -2.58 -10.88 8.54
C HIS A 125 -1.98 -12.17 7.94
N VAL A 126 -0.71 -12.15 7.54
CA VAL A 126 -0.03 -13.36 7.02
C VAL A 126 -0.02 -14.47 8.07
N ARG A 127 0.18 -14.16 9.36
CA ARG A 127 0.11 -15.14 10.47
C ARG A 127 -1.27 -15.78 10.63
N GLN A 128 -2.32 -15.08 10.20
CA GLN A 128 -3.70 -15.57 10.21
C GLN A 128 -4.06 -16.36 8.94
N GLY A 129 -3.09 -16.54 8.02
CA GLY A 129 -3.33 -17.19 6.73
C GLY A 129 -4.04 -16.29 5.71
N GLU A 130 -4.05 -14.98 5.95
CA GLU A 130 -4.73 -14.01 5.12
C GLU A 130 -3.79 -13.33 4.13
N GLY A 131 -4.29 -13.08 2.92
CA GLY A 131 -3.54 -12.38 1.88
C GLY A 131 -3.44 -10.88 2.15
N VAL A 132 -2.29 -10.30 1.81
CA VAL A 132 -1.99 -8.87 1.95
C VAL A 132 -1.62 -8.26 0.61
N TYR A 133 -2.29 -7.17 0.26
CA TYR A 133 -2.00 -6.39 -0.94
C TYR A 133 -1.33 -5.06 -0.59
N ILE A 134 -0.06 -4.90 -0.97
CA ILE A 134 0.73 -3.69 -0.71
C ILE A 134 0.82 -2.88 -1.99
N HIS A 135 0.26 -1.66 -1.99
CA HIS A 135 0.21 -0.85 -3.20
C HIS A 135 0.64 0.60 -3.02
N CYS A 136 1.10 1.17 -4.13
CA CYS A 136 1.26 2.60 -4.32
C CYS A 136 0.44 2.98 -5.55
N LYS A 137 0.89 3.97 -6.32
CA LYS A 137 0.25 4.29 -7.60
C LYS A 137 0.56 3.26 -8.68
N ALA A 138 1.84 2.93 -8.86
CA ALA A 138 2.31 2.07 -9.96
C ALA A 138 2.88 0.71 -9.50
N GLY A 139 2.97 0.47 -8.19
CA GLY A 139 3.52 -0.78 -7.63
C GLY A 139 5.04 -0.90 -7.61
N ARG A 140 5.79 0.20 -7.75
CA ARG A 140 7.23 0.12 -8.09
C ARG A 140 8.21 0.71 -7.08
N ALA A 141 7.80 1.73 -6.33
CA ALA A 141 8.69 2.47 -5.43
C ALA A 141 8.21 2.32 -3.98
N ARG A 142 7.28 3.16 -3.54
CA ARG A 142 6.76 3.19 -2.15
C ARG A 142 6.27 1.82 -1.66
N SER A 143 5.46 1.12 -2.46
CA SER A 143 4.98 -0.23 -2.12
C SER A 143 6.08 -1.27 -2.12
N ALA A 144 7.01 -1.19 -3.08
CA ALA A 144 8.15 -2.11 -3.16
C ALA A 144 9.09 -1.91 -1.96
N THR A 145 9.26 -0.69 -1.46
CA THR A 145 10.01 -0.42 -0.22
C THR A 145 9.39 -1.14 0.98
N VAL A 146 8.08 -1.00 1.19
CA VAL A 146 7.39 -1.69 2.31
C VAL A 146 7.51 -3.21 2.17
N ALA A 147 7.26 -3.72 0.96
CA ALA A 147 7.34 -5.14 0.67
C ALA A 147 8.75 -5.71 0.89
N LEU A 148 9.79 -4.99 0.46
CA LEU A 148 11.18 -5.36 0.69
C LEU A 148 11.53 -5.38 2.17
N CYS A 149 11.09 -4.37 2.93
CA CYS A 149 11.29 -4.35 4.39
C CYS A 149 10.61 -5.52 5.07
N TRP A 150 9.39 -5.88 4.65
CA TRP A 150 8.68 -7.04 5.18
C TRP A 150 9.43 -8.35 4.87
N LEU A 151 9.93 -8.51 3.64
CA LEU A 151 10.76 -9.66 3.26
C LEU A 151 12.00 -9.75 4.15
N ILE A 152 12.77 -8.66 4.30
CA ILE A 152 13.98 -8.65 5.13
C ILE A 152 13.70 -9.05 6.58
N GLN A 153 12.54 -8.65 7.12
CA GLN A 153 12.21 -8.87 8.52
C GLN A 153 11.62 -10.27 8.79
N TYR A 154 10.88 -10.84 7.83
CA TYR A 154 10.03 -12.02 8.07
C TYR A 154 10.22 -13.17 7.06
N ARG A 155 11.17 -13.07 6.14
CA ARG A 155 11.55 -14.13 5.19
C ARG A 155 13.04 -14.36 5.22
#